data_AF-A0AA37BEU0-F1
#
_entry.id   AF-A0AA37BEU0-F1
#
_cell.length_a   1.000
_cell.length_b   1.000
_cell.length_c   1.000
_cell.angle_alpha   90.00
_cell.angle_beta   90.00
_cell.angle_gamma   90.00
#
_symmetry.space_group_name_H-M   'P 1'
#
loop_
_entity.id
_entity.type
_entity.pdbx_description
1 polymer ?
#
loop_
_entity_poly.entity_id
_entity_poly.type
_entity_poly.pdbx_seq_one_letter_code
_entity_poly.pdbx_strand_id
1 'polypeptide(L)'
;MTVAARIRREPFAYAAYGTCVCTAAYGLMKLAQALGANALADKDPLPPDLRQRLLARDPLFVTAHWIMFAVAVVGVLVALATVRPWGERVPRRILLAVTWTVGGFMVLRAFGPVGYGFVGDTLVLTGLQPPPGGHTELARELARWDLLLWSPFFLVWGLLWTATAWHLTRTGRGRGRRPA
;
A
#
# COMPACT_ATOMS: atom_id res chain seq x y z
N MET A 1 11.99 -24.49 -22.83
CA MET A 1 11.64 -24.03 -21.46
C MET A 1 10.99 -25.20 -20.73
N THR A 2 11.60 -25.73 -19.68
CA THR A 2 11.09 -26.91 -18.94
C THR A 2 9.82 -26.55 -18.14
N VAL A 3 8.85 -27.46 -18.05
CA VAL A 3 7.58 -27.28 -17.32
C VAL A 3 7.79 -26.77 -15.89
N ALA A 4 8.83 -27.26 -15.20
CA ALA A 4 9.23 -26.80 -13.86
C ALA A 4 9.66 -25.31 -13.80
N ALA A 5 10.21 -24.76 -14.88
CA ALA A 5 10.55 -23.34 -14.97
C ALA A 5 9.31 -22.45 -15.22
N ARG A 6 8.24 -23.02 -15.81
CA ARG A 6 6.94 -22.35 -15.98
C ARG A 6 6.23 -22.25 -14.63
N ILE A 7 6.08 -23.37 -13.92
CA ILE A 7 5.42 -23.46 -12.61
C ILE A 7 6.06 -22.50 -11.58
N ARG A 8 7.39 -22.32 -11.62
CA ARG A 8 8.08 -21.37 -10.74
C ARG A 8 7.89 -19.90 -11.10
N ARG A 9 7.46 -19.55 -12.31
CA ARG A 9 7.23 -18.14 -12.74
C ARG A 9 5.79 -17.67 -12.49
N GLU A 10 4.82 -18.59 -12.56
CA GLU A 10 3.39 -18.36 -12.32
C GLU A 10 3.10 -17.60 -11.00
N PRO A 11 3.50 -18.09 -9.79
CA PRO A 11 3.17 -17.45 -8.51
C PRO A 11 3.68 -16.00 -8.39
N PHE A 12 4.79 -15.67 -9.06
CA PHE A 12 5.37 -14.33 -9.00
C PHE A 12 4.69 -13.34 -9.94
N ALA A 13 4.19 -13.82 -11.09
CA ALA A 13 3.32 -13.00 -11.93
C ALA A 13 2.03 -12.66 -11.19
N TYR A 14 1.46 -13.63 -10.46
CA TYR A 14 0.29 -13.38 -9.61
C TYR A 14 0.58 -12.36 -8.51
N ALA A 15 1.78 -12.32 -7.92
CA ALA A 15 2.13 -11.29 -6.93
C ALA A 15 2.15 -9.87 -7.52
N ALA A 16 2.71 -9.69 -8.72
CA ALA A 16 2.70 -8.40 -9.40
C ALA A 16 1.28 -7.99 -9.84
N TYR A 17 0.47 -8.92 -10.34
CA TYR A 17 -0.94 -8.64 -10.65
C TYR A 17 -1.76 -8.32 -9.40
N GLY A 18 -1.57 -9.06 -8.30
CA GLY A 18 -2.18 -8.74 -7.02
C GLY A 18 -1.77 -7.35 -6.53
N THR A 19 -0.50 -7.00 -6.67
CA THR A 19 0.00 -5.64 -6.38
C THR A 19 -0.73 -4.59 -7.23
N CYS A 20 -0.94 -4.85 -8.52
CA CYS A 20 -1.70 -3.96 -9.40
C CYS A 20 -3.14 -3.80 -8.92
N VAL A 21 -3.81 -4.91 -8.58
CA VAL A 21 -5.21 -4.90 -8.12
C VAL A 21 -5.34 -4.10 -6.81
N CYS A 22 -4.51 -4.37 -5.80
CA CYS A 22 -4.53 -3.62 -4.54
C CYS A 22 -4.23 -2.13 -4.76
N THR A 23 -3.22 -1.81 -5.57
CA THR A 23 -2.86 -0.42 -5.87
C THR A 23 -3.99 0.31 -6.61
N ALA A 24 -4.61 -0.34 -7.60
CA ALA A 24 -5.71 0.21 -8.35
C ALA A 24 -6.95 0.40 -7.47
N ALA A 25 -7.29 -0.57 -6.61
CA ALA A 25 -8.41 -0.46 -5.68
C ALA A 25 -8.24 0.74 -4.74
N TYR A 26 -7.05 0.90 -4.15
CA TYR A 26 -6.73 2.05 -3.32
C TYR A 26 -6.78 3.38 -4.10
N GLY A 27 -6.22 3.40 -5.30
CA GLY A 27 -6.24 4.58 -6.19
C GLY A 27 -7.65 5.00 -6.58
N LEU A 28 -8.50 4.05 -6.98
CA LEU A 28 -9.90 4.30 -7.35
C LEU A 28 -10.71 4.82 -6.17
N MET A 29 -10.47 4.30 -4.97
CA MET A 29 -11.07 4.87 -3.77
C MET A 29 -10.63 6.32 -3.54
N LYS A 30 -9.32 6.63 -3.68
CA LYS A 30 -8.82 8.01 -3.59
C LYS A 30 -9.38 8.93 -4.67
N LEU A 31 -9.58 8.42 -5.89
CA LEU A 31 -10.28 9.13 -6.97
C LEU A 31 -11.74 9.42 -6.60
N ALA A 32 -12.48 8.42 -6.09
CA ALA A 32 -13.86 8.61 -5.65
C ALA A 32 -13.96 9.68 -4.56
N GLN A 33 -13.04 9.67 -3.60
CA GLN A 33 -12.92 10.70 -2.56
C GLN A 33 -12.61 12.09 -3.14
N ALA A 34 -11.71 12.19 -4.14
CA ALA A 34 -11.42 13.44 -4.83
C ALA A 34 -12.64 14.00 -5.59
N LEU A 35 -13.42 13.12 -6.23
CA LEU A 35 -14.65 13.45 -6.94
C LEU A 35 -15.78 13.85 -5.99
N GLY A 36 -15.68 13.50 -4.70
CA GLY A 36 -16.60 13.94 -3.65
C GLY A 36 -17.48 12.86 -3.07
N ALA A 37 -17.22 11.61 -3.41
CA ALA A 37 -17.83 10.50 -2.69
C ALA A 37 -17.20 10.41 -1.29
N ASN A 38 -18.02 10.24 -0.25
CA ASN A 38 -17.54 9.93 1.09
C ASN A 38 -17.09 8.45 1.23
N ALA A 39 -16.69 7.80 0.14
CA ALA A 39 -16.34 6.38 0.15
C ALA A 39 -15.17 6.12 1.11
N LEU A 40 -15.43 5.49 2.25
CA LEU A 40 -14.50 5.21 3.36
C LEU A 40 -13.87 6.45 4.01
N ALA A 41 -14.18 7.67 3.56
CA ALA A 41 -13.66 8.90 4.14
C ALA A 41 -14.10 9.10 5.61
N ASP A 42 -15.26 8.52 5.95
CA ASP A 42 -15.83 8.44 7.29
C ASP A 42 -15.16 7.39 8.19
N LYS A 43 -14.39 6.46 7.61
CA LYS A 43 -13.73 5.31 8.27
C LYS A 43 -12.21 5.37 8.19
N ASP A 44 -11.69 6.45 7.61
CA ASP A 44 -10.27 6.73 7.48
C ASP A 44 -9.79 7.30 8.85
N PRO A 45 -8.71 6.79 9.46
CA PRO A 45 -8.26 7.17 10.81
C PRO A 45 -7.65 8.58 10.81
N LEU A 46 -8.48 9.61 10.64
CA LEU A 46 -8.09 11.01 10.72
C LEU A 46 -8.55 11.64 12.04
N PRO A 47 -7.72 12.49 12.66
CA PRO A 47 -8.11 13.34 13.78
C PRO A 47 -9.40 14.15 13.49
N PRO A 48 -10.22 14.45 14.52
CA PRO A 48 -11.54 15.07 14.35
C PRO A 48 -11.52 16.44 13.63
N ASP A 49 -10.47 17.23 13.82
CA ASP A 49 -10.25 18.52 13.15
C ASP A 49 -9.98 18.36 11.65
N LEU A 50 -9.22 17.33 11.28
CA LEU A 50 -8.94 16.96 9.89
C LEU A 50 -10.19 16.37 9.21
N ARG A 51 -11.03 15.62 9.96
CA ARG A 51 -12.32 15.09 9.47
C ARG A 51 -13.30 16.21 9.11
N GLN A 52 -13.40 17.27 9.93
CA GLN A 52 -14.25 18.42 9.64
C GLN A 52 -13.81 19.15 8.37
N ARG A 53 -12.49 19.32 8.16
CA ARG A 53 -11.94 19.92 6.93
C ARG A 53 -12.12 19.02 5.70
N LEU A 54 -12.07 17.69 5.87
CA LEU A 54 -12.37 16.73 4.82
C LEU A 54 -13.83 16.85 4.35
N LEU A 55 -14.77 16.91 5.29
CA LEU A 55 -16.20 17.06 5.03
C LEU A 55 -16.55 18.43 4.43
N ALA A 56 -15.77 19.46 4.76
CA ALA A 56 -15.87 20.80 4.17
C ALA A 56 -15.26 20.91 2.76
N ARG A 57 -14.71 19.81 2.19
CA ARG A 57 -13.96 19.79 0.92
C ARG A 57 -12.86 20.84 0.86
N ASP A 58 -12.08 20.96 1.93
CA ASP A 58 -10.90 21.80 1.95
C ASP A 58 -10.01 21.51 0.71
N PRO A 59 -9.66 22.53 -0.10
CA PRO A 59 -8.88 22.35 -1.33
C PRO A 59 -7.60 21.54 -1.14
N LEU A 60 -6.96 21.64 0.03
CA LEU A 60 -5.75 20.89 0.35
C LEU A 60 -6.01 19.38 0.39
N PHE A 61 -7.12 18.96 1.00
CA PHE A 61 -7.50 17.56 1.06
C PHE A 61 -7.87 17.01 -0.31
N VAL A 62 -8.68 17.74 -1.08
CA VAL A 62 -9.03 17.33 -2.44
C VAL A 62 -7.77 17.15 -3.30
N THR A 63 -6.82 18.09 -3.19
CA THR A 63 -5.52 18.01 -3.87
C THR A 63 -4.73 16.77 -3.43
N ALA A 64 -4.68 16.47 -2.13
CA ALA A 64 -4.00 15.28 -1.63
C ALA A 64 -4.61 13.98 -2.19
N HIS A 65 -5.93 13.87 -2.31
CA HIS A 65 -6.58 12.71 -2.92
C HIS A 65 -6.21 12.54 -4.40
N TRP A 66 -6.16 13.63 -5.17
CA TRP A 66 -5.69 13.62 -6.56
C TRP A 66 -4.24 13.17 -6.67
N ILE A 67 -3.36 13.67 -5.79
CA ILE A 67 -1.96 13.26 -5.75
C ILE A 67 -1.85 11.75 -5.45
N MET A 68 -2.58 11.27 -4.45
CA MET A 68 -2.56 9.84 -4.10
C MET A 68 -3.10 8.94 -5.23
N PHE A 69 -4.12 9.40 -5.96
CA PHE A 69 -4.59 8.72 -7.16
C PHE A 69 -3.51 8.66 -8.25
N ALA A 70 -2.84 9.79 -8.54
CA ALA A 70 -1.75 9.83 -9.51
C ALA A 70 -0.59 8.90 -9.11
N VAL A 71 -0.23 8.90 -7.82
CA VAL A 71 0.78 7.98 -7.26
C VAL A 71 0.34 6.52 -7.43
N ALA A 72 -0.94 6.20 -7.22
CA ALA A 72 -1.46 4.86 -7.43
C ALA A 72 -1.38 4.42 -8.91
N VAL A 73 -1.69 5.32 -9.86
CA VAL A 73 -1.52 5.05 -11.29
C VAL A 73 -0.06 4.72 -11.61
N VAL A 74 0.88 5.53 -11.10
CA VAL A 74 2.32 5.26 -11.25
C VAL A 74 2.69 3.92 -10.61
N GLY A 75 2.15 3.61 -9.42
CA GLY A 75 2.36 2.33 -8.74
C GLY A 75 1.90 1.12 -9.56
N VAL A 76 0.73 1.20 -10.20
CA VAL A 76 0.24 0.15 -11.12
C VAL A 76 1.19 -0.01 -12.31
N LEU A 77 1.65 1.09 -12.91
CA LEU A 77 2.61 1.04 -14.01
C LEU A 77 3.94 0.40 -13.56
N VAL A 78 4.46 0.77 -12.38
CA VAL A 78 5.67 0.17 -11.82
C VAL A 78 5.49 -1.33 -11.59
N ALA A 79 4.36 -1.75 -11.01
CA ALA A 79 4.06 -3.16 -10.78
C ALA A 79 3.99 -3.93 -12.12
N LEU A 80 3.31 -3.41 -13.14
CA LEU A 80 3.26 -4.01 -14.48
C LEU A 80 4.63 -4.04 -15.17
N ALA A 81 5.46 -3.01 -14.98
CA ALA A 81 6.82 -2.98 -15.51
C ALA A 81 7.68 -4.14 -14.98
N THR A 82 7.35 -4.70 -13.81
CA THR A 82 8.11 -5.84 -13.28
C THR A 82 7.84 -7.17 -14.01
N VAL A 83 6.74 -7.26 -14.76
CA VAL A 83 6.29 -8.50 -15.43
C VAL A 83 6.10 -8.37 -16.94
N ARG A 84 5.96 -7.15 -17.47
CA ARG A 84 5.75 -6.90 -18.90
C ARG A 84 7.07 -6.60 -19.63
N PRO A 85 7.18 -6.95 -20.92
CA PRO A 85 8.43 -6.80 -21.68
C PRO A 85 8.90 -5.35 -21.83
N TRP A 86 7.99 -4.38 -21.84
CA TRP A 86 8.35 -2.95 -21.90
C TRP A 86 9.09 -2.46 -20.66
N GLY A 87 8.97 -3.17 -19.53
CA GLY A 87 9.69 -2.86 -18.30
C GLY A 87 11.20 -3.09 -18.38
N GLU A 88 11.69 -3.81 -19.41
CA GLU A 88 13.12 -3.95 -19.67
C GLU A 88 13.79 -2.61 -20.02
N ARG A 89 13.01 -1.60 -20.43
CA ARG A 89 13.50 -0.23 -20.67
C ARG A 89 13.78 0.53 -19.38
N VAL A 90 13.22 0.11 -18.24
CA VAL A 90 13.38 0.79 -16.96
C VAL A 90 14.58 0.17 -16.21
N PRO A 91 15.51 0.98 -15.67
CA PRO A 91 16.62 0.46 -14.89
C PRO A 91 16.13 -0.39 -13.73
N ARG A 92 16.54 -1.67 -13.73
CA ARG A 92 16.12 -2.64 -12.70
C ARG A 92 16.39 -2.18 -11.27
N ARG A 93 17.44 -1.38 -11.04
CA ARG A 93 17.76 -0.81 -9.73
C ARG A 93 16.65 0.10 -9.22
N ILE A 94 16.03 0.89 -10.09
CA ILE A 94 14.92 1.78 -9.75
C ILE A 94 13.69 0.96 -9.38
N LEU A 95 13.32 -0.01 -10.22
CA LEU A 95 12.19 -0.90 -9.93
C LEU A 95 12.37 -1.64 -8.60
N LEU A 96 13.58 -2.12 -8.31
CA LEU A 96 13.91 -2.75 -7.02
C LEU A 96 13.80 -1.79 -5.85
N ALA A 97 14.37 -0.58 -5.96
CA ALA A 97 14.29 0.41 -4.91
C ALA A 97 12.83 0.74 -4.59
N VAL A 98 12.03 1.06 -5.62
CA VAL A 98 10.62 1.41 -5.44
C VAL A 98 9.82 0.25 -4.82
N THR A 99 9.93 -0.97 -5.39
CA THR A 99 9.17 -2.12 -4.90
C THR A 99 9.53 -2.51 -3.45
N TRP A 100 10.81 -2.43 -3.07
CA TRP A 100 11.24 -2.68 -1.69
C TRP A 100 10.80 -1.56 -0.74
N THR A 101 10.99 -0.30 -1.12
CA THR A 101 10.63 0.84 -0.27
C THR A 101 9.14 0.89 -0.01
N VAL A 102 8.30 0.76 -1.06
CA VAL A 102 6.84 0.78 -0.92
C VAL A 102 6.36 -0.42 -0.11
N GLY A 103 6.87 -1.62 -0.41
CA GLY A 103 6.49 -2.83 0.33
C GLY A 103 6.88 -2.76 1.81
N GLY A 104 8.11 -2.35 2.12
CA GLY A 104 8.58 -2.18 3.50
C GLY A 104 7.80 -1.11 4.25
N PHE A 105 7.53 0.03 3.61
CA PHE A 105 6.72 1.10 4.20
C PHE A 105 5.31 0.64 4.55
N MET A 106 4.65 -0.13 3.66
CA MET A 106 3.29 -0.63 3.92
C MET A 106 3.24 -1.67 5.03
N VAL A 107 4.21 -2.58 5.07
CA VAL A 107 4.32 -3.54 6.17
C VAL A 107 4.56 -2.80 7.48
N LEU A 108 5.46 -1.82 7.50
CA LEU A 108 5.74 -1.00 8.69
C LEU A 108 4.49 -0.24 9.15
N ARG A 109 3.72 0.35 8.22
CA ARG A 109 2.45 1.02 8.50
C ARG A 109 1.41 0.06 9.07
N ALA A 110 1.32 -1.16 8.56
CA ALA A 110 0.38 -2.15 9.07
C ALA A 110 0.69 -2.56 10.51
N PHE A 111 1.97 -2.74 10.85
CA PHE A 111 2.36 -3.08 12.23
C PHE A 111 2.25 -1.90 13.19
N GLY A 112 2.58 -0.69 12.71
CA GLY A 112 2.17 0.50 13.43
C GLY A 112 3.04 0.92 14.62
N PRO A 113 4.36 1.14 14.45
CA PRO A 113 5.22 1.58 15.54
C PRO A 113 4.94 3.00 16.06
N VAL A 114 4.07 3.77 15.39
CA VAL A 114 3.78 5.19 15.70
C VAL A 114 2.27 5.40 15.94
N GLY A 115 1.67 4.62 16.84
CA GLY A 115 0.34 4.93 17.39
C GLY A 115 -0.89 4.70 16.48
N TYR A 116 -0.71 4.04 15.35
CA TYR A 116 -1.75 3.49 14.46
C TYR A 116 -1.36 2.06 14.08
N GLY A 117 -2.17 1.28 13.36
CA GLY A 117 -1.82 -0.08 12.93
C GLY A 117 -2.01 -1.14 14.01
N PHE A 118 -1.68 -2.40 13.74
CA PHE A 118 -1.95 -3.52 14.65
C PHE A 118 -1.52 -3.26 16.10
N VAL A 119 -0.32 -2.75 16.33
CA VAL A 119 0.18 -2.47 17.68
C VAL A 119 -0.45 -1.21 18.26
N GLY A 120 -0.46 -0.10 17.51
CA GLY A 120 -1.04 1.17 17.98
C GLY A 120 -2.52 1.05 18.35
N ASP A 121 -3.31 0.45 17.48
CA ASP A 121 -4.76 0.34 17.65
C ASP A 121 -5.14 -0.63 18.76
N THR A 122 -4.38 -1.73 18.93
CA THR A 122 -4.62 -2.65 20.06
C THR A 122 -4.29 -2.00 21.40
N LEU A 123 -3.23 -1.18 21.47
CA LEU A 123 -2.91 -0.41 22.68
C LEU A 123 -4.01 0.60 23.03
N VAL A 124 -4.60 1.26 22.03
CA VAL A 124 -5.73 2.19 22.22
C VAL A 124 -6.99 1.45 22.66
N LEU A 125 -7.31 0.30 22.06
CA LEU A 125 -8.51 -0.48 22.37
C LEU A 125 -8.44 -1.20 23.72
N THR A 126 -7.24 -1.60 24.16
CA THR A 126 -7.00 -2.20 25.48
C THR A 126 -6.90 -1.16 26.60
N GLY A 127 -6.89 0.14 26.26
CA GLY A 127 -6.77 1.23 27.22
C GLY A 127 -5.36 1.39 27.81
N LEU A 128 -4.37 0.64 27.29
CA LEU A 128 -2.97 0.76 27.69
C LEU A 128 -2.34 2.07 27.22
N GLN A 129 -2.87 2.65 26.13
CA GLN A 129 -2.47 3.97 25.65
C GLN A 129 -3.70 4.89 25.58
N PRO A 130 -3.66 6.07 26.24
CA PRO A 130 -4.77 7.01 26.17
C PRO A 130 -4.92 7.53 24.74
N PRO A 131 -6.16 7.59 24.20
CA PRO A 131 -6.39 8.09 22.86
C PRO A 131 -6.03 9.58 22.77
N PRO A 132 -5.42 10.03 21.66
CA PRO A 132 -5.07 11.42 21.49
C PRO A 132 -6.33 12.31 21.47
N GLY A 133 -6.34 13.36 22.30
CA GLY A 133 -7.21 14.53 22.10
C GLY A 133 -8.63 14.48 22.68
N GLY A 134 -8.90 13.81 23.80
CA GLY A 134 -10.19 13.93 24.52
C GLY A 134 -11.42 13.31 23.83
N HIS A 135 -11.31 12.89 22.56
CA HIS A 135 -12.35 12.23 21.78
C HIS A 135 -12.17 10.71 21.83
N THR A 136 -12.32 10.14 23.03
CA THR A 136 -12.04 8.73 23.33
C THR A 136 -12.87 7.74 22.51
N GLU A 137 -14.15 8.02 22.27
CA GLU A 137 -15.01 7.12 21.49
C GLU A 137 -14.66 7.10 20.01
N LEU A 138 -14.42 8.27 19.41
CA LEU A 138 -14.01 8.40 18.02
C LEU A 138 -12.68 7.70 17.76
N ALA A 139 -11.70 7.88 18.65
CA ALA A 139 -10.40 7.23 18.53
C ALA A 139 -10.51 5.69 18.55
N ARG A 140 -11.39 5.13 19.39
CA ARG A 140 -11.64 3.67 19.42
C ARG A 140 -12.36 3.19 18.16
N GLU A 141 -13.29 3.97 17.63
CA GLU A 141 -13.97 3.62 16.38
C GLU A 141 -12.99 3.57 15.21
N LEU A 142 -12.13 4.60 15.08
CA LEU A 142 -11.09 4.65 14.06
C LEU A 142 -10.07 3.50 14.20
N ALA A 143 -9.65 3.18 15.43
CA ALA A 143 -8.77 2.06 15.70
C ALA A 143 -9.38 0.70 15.29
N ARG A 144 -10.70 0.51 15.46
CA ARG A 144 -11.39 -0.70 14.99
C ARG A 144 -11.39 -0.79 13.47
N TRP A 145 -11.67 0.31 12.78
CA TRP A 145 -11.64 0.33 11.31
C TRP A 145 -10.22 0.12 10.78
N ASP A 146 -9.21 0.69 11.44
CA ASP A 146 -7.82 0.48 11.06
C ASP A 146 -7.39 -0.98 11.27
N LEU A 147 -7.79 -1.63 12.37
CA LEU A 147 -7.52 -3.05 12.62
C LEU A 147 -8.26 -4.01 11.68
N LEU A 148 -9.54 -3.76 11.40
CA LEU A 148 -10.39 -4.69 10.67
C LEU A 148 -10.19 -4.63 9.16
N LEU A 149 -9.90 -3.44 8.63
CA LEU A 149 -9.86 -3.21 7.18
C LEU A 149 -8.49 -2.76 6.71
N TRP A 150 -7.97 -1.67 7.29
CA TRP A 150 -6.79 -1.01 6.73
C TRP A 150 -5.50 -1.77 6.98
N SER A 151 -5.22 -2.15 8.23
CA SER A 151 -4.00 -2.87 8.60
C SER A 151 -3.86 -4.21 7.88
N PRO A 152 -4.90 -5.06 7.78
CA PRO A 152 -4.85 -6.27 6.96
C PRO A 152 -4.63 -5.95 5.47
N PHE A 153 -5.32 -4.95 4.93
CA PHE A 153 -5.17 -4.56 3.54
C PHE A 153 -3.75 -4.06 3.23
N PHE A 154 -3.19 -3.15 4.05
CA PHE A 154 -1.83 -2.65 3.91
C PHE A 154 -0.79 -3.74 4.09
N LEU A 155 -1.02 -4.69 5.01
CA LEU A 155 -0.12 -5.83 5.18
C LEU A 155 -0.10 -6.71 3.93
N VAL A 156 -1.26 -7.13 3.42
CA VAL A 156 -1.36 -7.94 2.20
C VAL A 156 -0.73 -7.20 1.02
N TRP A 157 -1.06 -5.93 0.85
CA TRP A 157 -0.54 -5.11 -0.23
C TRP A 157 0.99 -4.94 -0.14
N GLY A 158 1.53 -4.71 1.05
CA GLY A 158 2.97 -4.63 1.29
C GLY A 158 3.70 -5.96 1.06
N LEU A 159 3.10 -7.08 1.47
CA LEU A 159 3.62 -8.41 1.19
C LEU A 159 3.66 -8.72 -0.31
N LEU A 160 2.67 -8.26 -1.08
CA LEU A 160 2.66 -8.41 -2.53
C LEU A 160 3.76 -7.55 -3.21
N TRP A 161 3.97 -6.31 -2.76
CA TRP A 161 5.07 -5.47 -3.22
C TRP A 161 6.45 -6.08 -2.93
N THR A 162 6.66 -6.57 -1.70
CA THR A 162 7.93 -7.21 -1.31
C THR A 162 8.17 -8.53 -2.03
N ALA A 163 7.12 -9.35 -2.25
CA ALA A 163 7.22 -10.56 -3.07
C ALA A 163 7.63 -10.24 -4.52
N THR A 164 7.08 -9.17 -5.09
CA THR A 164 7.45 -8.65 -6.41
C THR A 164 8.92 -8.21 -6.46
N ALA A 165 9.37 -7.47 -5.44
CA ALA A 165 10.77 -7.02 -5.29
C ALA A 165 11.75 -8.21 -5.16
N TRP A 166 11.37 -9.21 -4.36
CA TRP A 166 12.15 -10.42 -4.13
C TRP A 166 12.34 -11.22 -5.42
N HIS A 167 11.28 -11.39 -6.20
CA HIS A 167 11.35 -12.02 -7.51
C HIS A 167 12.30 -11.26 -8.44
N LEU A 168 12.13 -9.94 -8.54
CA LEU A 168 12.99 -9.10 -9.37
C LEU A 168 14.46 -9.26 -8.97
N THR A 169 14.75 -9.40 -7.66
CA THR A 169 16.09 -9.64 -7.10
C THR A 169 16.68 -10.97 -7.56
N ARG A 170 15.91 -12.06 -7.53
CA ARG A 170 16.35 -13.41 -7.94
C ARG A 170 16.66 -13.52 -9.44
N THR A 171 15.85 -12.89 -10.29
CA THR A 171 16.00 -12.99 -11.75
C THR A 171 17.29 -12.31 -12.25
N GLY A 172 17.76 -11.27 -11.57
CA GLY A 172 19.02 -10.60 -11.94
C GLY A 172 20.28 -11.37 -11.55
N ARG A 173 20.26 -12.15 -10.46
CA ARG A 173 21.42 -12.96 -10.03
C ARG A 173 21.73 -14.10 -11.00
N GLY A 174 20.76 -14.56 -11.77
CA GLY A 174 20.94 -15.60 -12.80
C GLY A 174 21.69 -15.12 -14.05
N ARG A 175 21.71 -13.81 -14.36
CA ARG A 175 22.41 -13.25 -15.54
C ARG A 175 23.89 -12.91 -15.27
N GLY A 176 24.30 -12.79 -14.01
CA GLY A 176 25.69 -12.47 -13.62
C GLY A 176 26.63 -13.68 -13.48
N ARG A 177 26.16 -14.90 -13.76
CA ARG A 177 26.90 -16.16 -13.62
C ARG A 177 27.24 -16.82 -14.96
N ARG A 178 27.54 -16.04 -16.00
CA ARG A 178 28.22 -16.56 -17.20
C ARG A 178 29.72 -16.26 -17.06
N PRO A 179 30.57 -17.23 -16.72
CA PRO A 179 31.99 -17.08 -16.98
C PRO A 179 32.18 -16.95 -18.50
N ALA A 180 33.05 -16.03 -18.90
CA ALA A 180 33.56 -15.94 -20.27
C ALA A 180 34.37 -17.19 -20.61
#